data_AF-A0A6P8XJR8-F1
#
_entry.id   AF-A0A6P8XJR8-F1
#
_cell.length_a   1.000
_cell.length_b   1.000
_cell.length_c   1.000
_cell.angle_alpha   90.00
_cell.angle_beta   90.00
_cell.angle_gamma   90.00
#
_symmetry.space_group_name_H-M   'P 1'
#
loop_
_entity.id
_entity.type
_entity.pdbx_description
1 polymer ?
#
loop_
_entity_poly.entity_id
_entity_poly.type
_entity_poly.pdbx_seq_one_letter_code
_entity_poly.pdbx_strand_id
1 'polypeptide(L)'
;MSHKFQRNSPQMLGVASTVSSTTPSNQPRKRVKRCCRNFVTFMCTQVGVGALIVVYAIFGALTFMHIEREFVDTTTAHVLELRQNFSQRLWNITEEHNLIDKPLWVNETNSVLREYQAEIAAIIKNGYVGRSPADMWSFPAALMFCLSVITMIGYGNMVPRTPWGKGFTVIYATFGIPLYILYFLNMGRVLARSFKFLYRSLHDCTQEKNYDARLEALEGGGSLGALTLRKKIIVPSTACLWVIMFYILTGTIMFANWEKWSFLNSFYFCMTSLCKIGFGDFVPGASLTTAADVDAATQKLREDIAADPNEVSELQRIADQHSKLAINFIYMLLGMGLVAMCRNLMREEVRVKLKEMKEDTKLCVEDTRLRFVGCCGDPRDLYENDYY
;
A
#
# COMPACT_ATOMS: atom_id res chain seq x y z
N MET A 1 4.42 27.79 90.62
CA MET A 1 3.16 27.44 89.91
C MET A 1 3.39 26.12 89.19
N SER A 2 3.16 24.99 89.86
CA SER A 2 1.89 24.23 89.88
C SER A 2 1.70 23.36 88.62
N HIS A 3 2.06 22.07 88.77
CA HIS A 3 1.26 20.87 88.44
C HIS A 3 0.31 20.91 87.22
N LYS A 4 0.43 19.95 86.29
CA LYS A 4 -0.23 18.62 86.35
C LYS A 4 -0.06 17.79 85.08
N PHE A 5 0.34 16.54 85.28
CA PHE A 5 0.03 15.37 84.46
C PHE A 5 -1.49 15.09 84.53
N GLN A 6 -2.15 14.73 83.42
CA GLN A 6 -3.32 13.86 83.49
C GLN A 6 -3.55 13.08 82.18
N ARG A 7 -3.50 11.75 82.32
CA ARG A 7 -3.92 10.72 81.38
C ARG A 7 -5.37 10.38 81.71
N ASN A 8 -6.23 10.17 80.71
CA ASN A 8 -7.38 9.24 80.74
C ASN A 8 -8.07 9.18 79.36
N SER A 9 -8.14 7.98 78.78
CA SER A 9 -9.15 7.52 77.80
C SER A 9 -10.44 7.13 78.55
N PRO A 10 -11.51 6.54 77.95
CA PRO A 10 -12.06 6.59 76.58
C PRO A 10 -13.55 7.04 76.57
N GLN A 11 -14.13 7.40 75.42
CA GLN A 11 -15.58 7.23 75.21
C GLN A 11 -15.94 7.15 73.72
N MET A 12 -16.66 6.08 73.38
CA MET A 12 -17.28 5.78 72.10
C MET A 12 -18.57 6.58 71.91
N LEU A 13 -18.82 7.04 70.68
CA LEU A 13 -20.05 6.93 69.86
C LEU A 13 -20.19 8.18 68.97
N GLY A 14 -20.46 7.98 67.67
CA GLY A 14 -21.06 9.03 66.83
C GLY A 14 -20.49 9.16 65.42
N VAL A 15 -20.74 8.14 64.60
CA VAL A 15 -20.93 8.17 63.14
C VAL A 15 -20.98 9.57 62.49
N ALA A 16 -20.03 9.84 61.58
CA ALA A 16 -20.29 10.49 60.28
C ALA A 16 -19.05 10.32 59.39
N SER A 17 -18.97 9.20 58.69
CA SER A 17 -18.05 9.01 57.57
C SER A 17 -18.49 9.89 56.40
N THR A 18 -17.84 11.03 56.19
CA THR A 18 -17.92 11.74 54.90
C THR A 18 -17.10 10.98 53.87
N VAL A 19 -17.68 9.89 53.37
CA VAL A 19 -17.25 9.26 52.13
C VAL A 19 -17.53 10.28 51.02
N SER A 20 -16.49 10.95 50.54
CA SER A 20 -16.55 11.69 49.28
C SER A 20 -16.81 10.68 48.18
N SER A 21 -18.06 10.56 47.79
CA SER A 21 -18.56 9.74 46.70
C SER A 21 -17.98 10.23 45.37
N THR A 22 -16.83 9.70 44.99
CA THR A 22 -16.40 9.73 43.58
C THR A 22 -17.36 8.88 42.78
N THR A 23 -18.30 9.56 42.12
CA THR A 23 -19.28 9.00 41.20
C THR A 23 -18.57 8.21 40.08
N PRO A 24 -19.00 6.97 39.76
CA PRO A 24 -18.37 6.12 38.74
C PRO A 24 -18.76 6.48 37.29
N SER A 25 -19.39 7.63 37.04
CA SER A 25 -19.95 7.97 35.72
C SER A 25 -18.96 8.65 34.75
N ASN A 26 -17.74 8.98 35.18
CA ASN A 26 -16.80 9.80 34.40
C ASN A 26 -15.57 9.05 33.81
N GLN A 27 -15.46 7.73 34.02
CA GLN A 27 -14.34 6.93 33.50
C GLN A 27 -14.35 6.71 31.96
N PRO A 28 -15.49 6.44 31.28
CA PRO A 28 -15.46 6.19 29.83
C PRO A 28 -15.16 7.46 29.03
N ARG A 29 -15.74 8.61 29.41
CA ARG A 29 -15.47 9.91 28.76
C ARG A 29 -14.00 10.36 28.88
N LYS A 30 -13.35 10.12 30.02
CA LYS A 30 -11.91 10.44 30.19
C LYS A 30 -10.99 9.49 29.40
N ARG A 31 -11.35 8.20 29.27
CA ARG A 31 -10.63 7.23 28.40
C ARG A 31 -10.77 7.60 26.92
N VAL A 32 -11.98 7.94 26.47
CA VAL A 32 -12.23 8.38 25.08
C VAL A 32 -11.51 9.69 24.78
N LYS A 33 -11.55 10.68 25.67
CA LYS A 33 -10.84 11.95 25.49
C LYS A 33 -9.31 11.78 25.45
N ARG A 34 -8.75 10.83 26.22
CA ARG A 34 -7.32 10.48 26.19
C ARG A 34 -6.94 9.70 24.93
N CYS A 35 -7.81 8.78 24.48
CA CYS A 35 -7.65 8.05 23.22
C CYS A 35 -7.69 9.02 22.02
N CYS A 36 -8.67 9.92 22.01
CA CYS A 36 -8.85 10.92 20.96
C CYS A 36 -7.70 11.94 20.94
N ARG A 37 -7.22 12.42 22.09
CA ARG A 37 -6.04 13.30 22.14
C ARG A 37 -4.78 12.61 21.64
N ASN A 38 -4.53 11.36 22.04
CA ASN A 38 -3.40 10.59 21.53
C ASN A 38 -3.55 10.30 20.03
N PHE A 39 -4.77 10.04 19.55
CA PHE A 39 -5.10 9.85 18.13
C PHE A 39 -4.90 11.14 17.31
N VAL A 40 -5.21 12.31 17.86
CA VAL A 40 -5.01 13.61 17.20
C VAL A 40 -3.53 14.00 17.12
N THR A 41 -2.76 13.83 18.20
CA THR A 41 -1.29 14.01 18.18
C THR A 41 -0.63 12.99 17.23
N PHE A 42 -1.20 11.79 17.17
CA PHE A 42 -0.81 10.73 16.26
C PHE A 42 -1.09 11.07 14.78
N MET A 43 -2.26 11.63 14.48
CA MET A 43 -2.60 12.15 13.15
C MET A 43 -1.65 13.29 12.75
N CYS A 44 -1.39 14.28 13.61
CA CYS A 44 -0.56 15.42 13.25
C CYS A 44 0.89 15.07 12.85
N THR A 45 1.48 14.00 13.42
CA THR A 45 2.86 13.60 13.09
C THR A 45 2.97 12.72 11.85
N GLN A 46 1.95 11.93 11.53
CA GLN A 46 1.99 10.97 10.41
C GLN A 46 1.23 11.46 9.19
N VAL A 47 0.14 12.19 9.39
CA VAL A 47 -0.57 12.92 8.33
C VAL A 47 0.33 14.02 7.78
N GLY A 48 1.20 14.63 8.60
CA GLY A 48 2.19 15.61 8.13
C GLY A 48 3.18 15.02 7.12
N VAL A 49 3.75 13.84 7.40
CA VAL A 49 4.67 13.16 6.46
C VAL A 49 3.92 12.67 5.21
N GLY A 50 2.69 12.17 5.37
CA GLY A 50 1.84 11.79 4.25
C GLY A 50 1.52 12.97 3.33
N ALA A 51 1.13 14.12 3.90
CA ALA A 51 0.87 15.35 3.16
C ALA A 51 2.12 15.86 2.45
N LEU A 52 3.30 15.79 3.10
CA LEU A 52 4.57 16.14 2.48
C LEU A 52 4.85 15.30 1.22
N ILE A 53 4.57 13.99 1.26
CA ILE A 53 4.71 13.10 0.09
C ILE A 53 3.70 13.45 -1.02
N VAL A 54 2.46 13.76 -0.65
CA VAL A 54 1.44 14.20 -1.62
C VAL A 54 1.91 15.46 -2.35
N VAL A 55 2.37 16.47 -1.60
CA VAL A 55 2.89 17.73 -2.16
C VAL A 55 4.12 17.48 -3.04
N TYR A 56 5.04 16.63 -2.58
CA TYR A 56 6.22 16.23 -3.36
C TYR A 56 5.85 15.55 -4.69
N ALA A 57 4.84 14.67 -4.68
CA ALA A 57 4.35 14.00 -5.88
C ALA A 57 3.65 14.97 -6.84
N ILE A 58 2.85 15.91 -6.34
CA ILE A 58 2.20 16.95 -7.16
C ILE A 58 3.25 17.85 -7.81
N PHE A 59 4.26 18.29 -7.06
CA PHE A 59 5.37 19.09 -7.59
C PHE A 59 6.13 18.34 -8.69
N GLY A 60 6.44 17.06 -8.47
CA GLY A 60 7.04 16.20 -9.49
C GLY A 60 6.17 16.12 -10.75
N ALA A 61 4.86 15.88 -10.58
CA ALA A 61 3.93 15.73 -11.70
C ALA A 61 3.88 16.98 -12.59
N LEU A 62 3.75 18.16 -11.99
CA LEU A 62 3.75 19.43 -12.72
C LEU A 62 5.06 19.67 -13.45
N THR A 63 6.20 19.31 -12.84
CA THR A 63 7.52 19.46 -13.45
C THR A 63 7.69 18.53 -14.66
N PHE A 64 7.32 17.25 -14.55
CA PHE A 64 7.39 16.32 -15.68
C PHE A 64 6.44 16.69 -16.80
N MET A 65 5.23 17.16 -16.48
CA MET A 65 4.31 17.68 -17.47
C MET A 65 4.92 18.84 -18.24
N HIS A 66 5.59 19.79 -17.56
CA HIS A 66 6.19 20.93 -18.24
C HIS A 66 7.34 20.50 -19.16
N ILE A 67 8.24 19.62 -18.68
CA ILE A 67 9.43 19.20 -19.44
C ILE A 67 9.07 18.30 -20.63
N GLU A 68 8.16 17.34 -20.46
CA GLU A 68 7.92 16.31 -21.48
C GLU A 68 6.79 16.64 -22.45
N ARG A 69 5.89 17.59 -22.13
CA ARG A 69 4.84 18.02 -23.07
C ARG A 69 5.40 18.84 -24.23
N GLU A 70 6.47 19.58 -24.01
CA GLU A 70 7.11 20.42 -25.03
C GLU A 70 7.99 19.61 -26.00
N PHE A 71 8.20 18.31 -25.72
CA PHE A 71 9.00 17.45 -26.57
C PHE A 71 8.24 17.11 -27.87
N VAL A 72 8.73 17.61 -29.01
CA VAL A 72 8.22 17.25 -30.33
C VAL A 72 8.84 15.91 -30.74
N ASP A 73 8.01 14.87 -30.81
CA ASP A 73 8.44 13.55 -31.23
C ASP A 73 8.56 13.46 -32.76
N THR A 74 9.79 13.57 -33.27
CA THR A 74 10.09 13.41 -34.70
C THR A 74 9.77 12.00 -35.21
N THR A 75 9.70 11.00 -34.33
CA THR A 75 9.40 9.61 -34.74
C THR A 75 7.96 9.45 -35.19
N THR A 76 7.03 10.27 -34.69
CA THR A 76 5.64 10.26 -35.13
C THR A 76 5.50 10.65 -36.60
N ALA A 77 6.25 11.65 -37.06
CA ALA A 77 6.27 12.05 -38.47
C ALA A 77 6.87 10.95 -39.36
N HIS A 78 7.99 10.36 -38.94
CA HIS A 78 8.62 9.26 -39.66
C HIS A 78 7.71 8.02 -39.77
N VAL A 79 6.98 7.67 -38.71
CA VAL A 79 6.01 6.55 -38.75
C VAL A 79 4.84 6.86 -39.67
N LEU A 80 4.39 8.12 -39.73
CA LEU A 80 3.32 8.53 -40.65
C LEU A 80 3.77 8.40 -42.11
N GLU A 81 4.97 8.87 -42.44
CA GLU A 81 5.57 8.75 -43.77
C GLU A 81 5.76 7.29 -44.17
N LEU A 82 6.29 6.46 -43.25
CA LEU A 82 6.48 5.04 -43.45
C LEU A 82 5.14 4.34 -43.72
N ARG A 83 4.09 4.63 -42.94
CA ARG A 83 2.74 4.10 -43.19
C ARG A 83 2.21 4.48 -44.56
N GLN A 84 2.40 5.72 -45.00
CA GLN A 84 1.96 6.19 -46.31
C GLN A 84 2.71 5.48 -47.44
N ASN A 85 4.04 5.36 -47.33
CA ASN A 85 4.86 4.68 -48.34
C ASN A 85 4.48 3.20 -48.51
N PHE A 86 4.38 2.46 -47.40
CA PHE A 86 3.95 1.06 -47.45
C PHE A 86 2.50 0.89 -47.93
N SER A 87 1.60 1.81 -47.54
CA SER A 87 0.23 1.82 -48.07
C SER A 87 0.20 2.05 -49.59
N GLN A 88 1.04 2.94 -50.11
CA GLN A 88 1.14 3.21 -51.54
C GLN A 88 1.73 2.00 -52.29
N ARG A 89 2.75 1.34 -51.74
CA ARG A 89 3.32 0.11 -52.32
C ARG A 89 2.26 -1.00 -52.42
N LEU A 90 1.48 -1.20 -51.35
CA LEU A 90 0.37 -2.16 -51.34
C LEU A 90 -0.71 -1.80 -52.37
N TRP A 91 -1.00 -0.50 -52.53
CA TRP A 91 -1.93 -0.02 -53.53
C TRP A 91 -1.45 -0.32 -54.95
N ASN A 92 -0.19 -0.01 -55.27
CA ASN A 92 0.40 -0.29 -56.58
C ASN A 92 0.38 -1.80 -56.92
N ILE A 93 0.70 -2.68 -55.96
CA ILE A 93 0.61 -4.15 -56.16
C ILE A 93 -0.82 -4.57 -56.52
N THR A 94 -1.82 -3.92 -55.90
CA THR A 94 -3.23 -4.20 -56.15
C THR A 94 -3.71 -3.64 -57.50
N GLU A 95 -3.11 -2.55 -57.98
CA GLU A 95 -3.41 -1.93 -59.26
C GLU A 95 -2.72 -2.65 -60.44
N GLU A 96 -1.48 -3.11 -60.25
CA GLU A 96 -0.68 -3.79 -61.28
C GLU A 96 -1.08 -5.25 -61.48
N HIS A 97 -1.52 -5.94 -60.41
CA HIS A 97 -1.94 -7.34 -60.50
C HIS A 97 -3.47 -7.46 -60.42
N ASN A 98 -4.10 -7.86 -61.53
CA ASN A 98 -5.51 -8.26 -61.53
C ASN A 98 -5.75 -9.37 -60.50
N LEU A 99 -6.85 -9.29 -59.74
CA LEU A 99 -7.31 -10.22 -58.69
C LEU A 99 -7.46 -11.71 -59.13
N ILE A 100 -7.09 -12.04 -60.37
CA ILE A 100 -7.21 -13.35 -61.01
C ILE A 100 -6.02 -14.25 -60.63
N ASP A 101 -4.81 -13.71 -60.43
CA ASP A 101 -3.64 -14.47 -59.96
C ASP A 101 -3.40 -14.26 -58.45
N LYS A 102 -4.29 -14.87 -57.66
CA LYS A 102 -4.25 -14.84 -56.20
C LYS A 102 -2.88 -15.23 -55.59
N PRO A 103 -2.20 -16.31 -56.00
CA PRO A 103 -0.95 -16.71 -55.32
C PRO A 103 0.19 -15.70 -55.52
N LEU A 104 0.31 -15.08 -56.70
CA LEU A 104 1.32 -14.05 -56.95
C LEU A 104 1.07 -12.81 -56.09
N TRP A 105 -0.17 -12.29 -56.09
CA TRP A 105 -0.55 -11.15 -55.27
C TRP A 105 -0.33 -11.41 -53.76
N VAL A 106 -0.67 -12.61 -53.28
CA VAL A 106 -0.44 -13.00 -51.88
C VAL A 106 1.04 -13.02 -51.53
N ASN A 107 1.92 -13.50 -52.43
CA ASN A 107 3.35 -13.56 -52.17
C ASN A 107 3.98 -12.16 -52.08
N GLU A 108 3.68 -11.29 -53.04
CA GLU A 108 4.19 -9.91 -53.07
C GLU A 108 3.66 -9.09 -51.89
N THR A 109 2.37 -9.18 -51.59
CA THR A 109 1.74 -8.50 -50.45
C THR A 109 2.35 -8.97 -49.12
N ASN A 110 2.57 -10.29 -48.96
CA ASN A 110 3.20 -10.82 -47.75
C ASN A 110 4.65 -10.34 -47.59
N SER A 111 5.39 -10.16 -48.68
CA SER A 111 6.75 -9.62 -48.66
C SER A 111 6.75 -8.20 -48.09
N VAL A 112 5.91 -7.32 -48.65
CA VAL A 112 5.78 -5.92 -48.20
C VAL A 112 5.29 -5.83 -46.76
N LEU A 113 4.33 -6.67 -46.37
CA LEU A 113 3.83 -6.69 -44.99
C LEU A 113 4.89 -7.16 -43.98
N ARG A 114 5.72 -8.14 -44.34
CA ARG A 114 6.82 -8.60 -43.46
C ARG A 114 7.86 -7.50 -43.25
N GLU A 115 8.19 -6.76 -44.30
CA GLU A 115 9.11 -5.62 -44.22
C GLU A 115 8.55 -4.52 -43.31
N TYR A 116 7.29 -4.11 -43.52
CA TYR A 116 6.60 -3.16 -42.66
C TYR A 116 6.53 -3.62 -41.19
N GLN A 117 6.21 -4.90 -40.97
CA GLN A 117 6.17 -5.48 -39.62
C GLN A 117 7.54 -5.42 -38.95
N ALA A 118 8.63 -5.71 -39.67
CA ALA A 118 9.98 -5.64 -39.12
C ALA A 118 10.37 -4.20 -38.75
N GLU A 119 10.11 -3.22 -39.63
CA GLU A 119 10.43 -1.82 -39.39
C GLU A 119 9.61 -1.21 -38.25
N ILE A 120 8.29 -1.44 -38.25
CA ILE A 120 7.43 -0.96 -37.16
C ILE A 120 7.76 -1.65 -35.84
N ALA A 121 8.07 -2.96 -35.83
CA ALA A 121 8.49 -3.63 -34.61
C ALA A 121 9.79 -3.03 -34.05
N ALA A 122 10.74 -2.62 -34.91
CA ALA A 122 11.95 -1.92 -34.49
C ALA A 122 11.64 -0.54 -33.89
N ILE A 123 10.72 0.22 -34.49
CA ILE A 123 10.31 1.54 -34.00
C ILE A 123 9.55 1.44 -32.67
N ILE A 124 8.64 0.47 -32.53
CA ILE A 124 7.93 0.19 -31.27
C ILE A 124 8.90 -0.25 -30.18
N LYS A 125 9.90 -1.07 -30.51
CA LYS A 125 10.96 -1.46 -29.57
C LYS A 125 11.77 -0.26 -29.08
N ASN A 126 11.98 0.75 -29.93
CA ASN A 126 12.58 2.03 -29.54
C ASN A 126 11.61 2.93 -28.76
N GLY A 127 10.35 2.50 -28.63
CA GLY A 127 9.38 3.02 -27.67
C GLY A 127 8.36 3.98 -28.25
N TYR A 128 8.06 3.87 -29.54
CA TYR A 128 6.93 4.55 -30.16
C TYR A 128 5.59 3.95 -29.70
N VAL A 129 4.71 4.79 -29.17
CA VAL A 129 3.39 4.39 -28.64
C VAL A 129 2.23 4.91 -29.51
N GLY A 130 2.52 5.82 -30.46
CA GLY A 130 1.50 6.40 -31.36
C GLY A 130 0.49 7.30 -30.67
N ARG A 131 0.83 7.87 -29.50
CA ARG A 131 0.04 8.87 -28.78
C ARG A 131 0.83 10.18 -28.71
N SER A 132 0.12 11.32 -28.65
CA SER A 132 0.80 12.60 -28.51
C SER A 132 1.49 12.71 -27.14
N PRO A 133 2.64 13.41 -27.04
CA PRO A 133 3.30 13.66 -25.76
C PRO A 133 2.39 14.36 -24.74
N ALA A 134 1.48 15.21 -25.21
CA ALA A 134 0.50 15.91 -24.37
C ALA A 134 -0.52 14.96 -23.72
N ASP A 135 -0.96 13.95 -24.47
CA ASP A 135 -1.91 12.93 -24.02
C ASP A 135 -1.27 11.90 -23.10
N MET A 136 0.01 11.58 -23.36
CA MET A 136 0.80 10.73 -22.49
C MET A 136 1.04 11.42 -21.15
N TRP A 137 1.57 12.65 -21.14
CA TRP A 137 1.86 13.40 -19.92
C TRP A 137 0.65 14.22 -19.43
N SER A 138 -0.47 13.56 -19.18
CA SER A 138 -1.62 14.14 -18.48
C SER A 138 -1.34 14.26 -16.97
N PHE A 139 -2.02 15.17 -16.27
CA PHE A 139 -1.81 15.36 -14.82
C PHE A 139 -2.02 14.08 -13.99
N PRO A 140 -3.11 13.30 -14.17
CA PRO A 140 -3.29 12.04 -13.45
C PRO A 140 -2.18 11.02 -13.76
N ALA A 141 -1.76 10.92 -15.01
CA ALA A 141 -0.74 9.97 -15.43
C ALA A 141 0.66 10.37 -14.92
N ALA A 142 0.99 11.66 -14.96
CA ALA A 142 2.23 12.21 -14.40
C ALA A 142 2.29 12.05 -12.87
N LEU A 143 1.15 12.20 -12.17
CA LEU A 143 1.07 11.96 -10.73
C LEU A 143 1.28 10.47 -10.40
N MET A 144 0.66 9.57 -11.17
CA MET A 144 0.87 8.13 -11.04
C MET A 144 2.31 7.73 -11.34
N PHE A 145 2.94 8.34 -12.35
CA PHE A 145 4.36 8.15 -12.63
C PHE A 145 5.22 8.58 -11.43
N CYS A 146 5.02 9.79 -10.91
CA CYS A 146 5.74 10.30 -9.74
C CYS A 146 5.56 9.42 -8.50
N LEU A 147 4.33 8.95 -8.26
CA LEU A 147 4.04 7.99 -7.20
C LEU A 147 4.79 6.67 -7.45
N SER A 148 4.77 6.13 -8.67
CA SER A 148 5.45 4.87 -9.00
C SER A 148 6.96 4.92 -8.77
N VAL A 149 7.59 6.08 -9.01
CA VAL A 149 9.03 6.31 -8.78
C VAL A 149 9.35 6.34 -7.29
N ILE A 150 8.67 7.18 -6.50
CA ILE A 150 8.97 7.30 -5.06
C ILE A 150 8.63 6.02 -4.28
N THR A 151 7.59 5.31 -4.73
CA THR A 151 7.12 4.08 -4.08
C THR A 151 7.89 2.82 -4.50
N MET A 152 8.73 2.94 -5.54
CA MET A 152 9.49 1.85 -6.16
C MET A 152 8.59 0.77 -6.78
N ILE A 153 7.41 1.14 -7.28
CA ILE A 153 6.56 0.22 -8.05
C ILE A 153 7.10 0.16 -9.48
N GLY A 154 7.33 1.32 -10.10
CA GLY A 154 7.94 1.43 -11.42
C GLY A 154 7.19 0.68 -12.54
N TYR A 155 5.95 1.07 -12.83
CA TYR A 155 5.12 0.44 -13.87
C TYR A 155 5.80 0.34 -15.25
N GLY A 156 6.68 1.28 -15.61
CA GLY A 156 7.46 1.20 -16.85
C GLY A 156 6.67 1.45 -18.14
N ASN A 157 5.35 1.63 -18.07
CA ASN A 157 4.50 2.00 -19.20
C ASN A 157 4.70 3.46 -19.67
N MET A 158 5.25 4.30 -18.80
CA MET A 158 5.58 5.69 -19.08
C MET A 158 6.98 6.00 -18.57
N VAL A 159 7.82 6.56 -19.43
CA VAL A 159 9.20 6.93 -19.14
C VAL A 159 9.54 8.27 -19.79
N PRO A 160 10.32 9.15 -19.11
CA PRO A 160 10.76 10.41 -19.69
C PRO A 160 11.72 10.15 -20.86
N ARG A 161 11.48 10.83 -21.97
CA ARG A 161 12.28 10.72 -23.19
C ARG A 161 13.37 11.77 -23.23
N THR A 162 13.09 12.96 -22.69
CA THR A 162 14.03 14.07 -22.73
C THR A 162 15.25 13.82 -21.83
N PRO A 163 16.44 14.34 -22.20
CA PRO A 163 17.62 14.24 -21.34
C PRO A 163 17.39 14.95 -19.99
N TRP A 164 16.68 16.08 -20.00
CA TRP A 164 16.30 16.82 -18.80
C TRP A 164 15.35 16.04 -17.90
N GLY A 165 14.33 15.39 -18.47
CA GLY A 165 13.40 14.53 -17.75
C GLY A 165 14.11 13.35 -17.09
N LYS A 166 15.04 12.69 -17.79
CA LYS A 166 15.87 11.62 -17.23
C LYS A 166 16.75 12.11 -16.07
N GLY A 167 17.41 13.26 -16.24
CA GLY A 167 18.21 13.87 -15.17
C GLY A 167 17.37 14.22 -13.94
N PHE A 168 16.19 14.81 -14.16
CA PHE A 168 15.24 15.15 -13.11
C PHE A 168 14.71 13.89 -12.40
N THR A 169 14.42 12.80 -13.10
CA THR A 169 14.02 11.52 -12.46
C THR A 169 15.07 11.00 -11.50
N VAL A 170 16.36 11.08 -11.83
CA VAL A 170 17.44 10.64 -10.93
C VAL A 170 17.39 11.45 -9.63
N ILE A 171 17.37 12.77 -9.73
CA ILE A 171 17.32 13.68 -8.57
C ILE A 171 16.05 13.43 -7.75
N TYR A 172 14.90 13.34 -8.43
CA TYR A 172 13.60 13.11 -7.82
C TYR A 172 13.53 11.77 -7.08
N ALA A 173 14.14 10.71 -7.63
CA ALA A 173 14.26 9.42 -6.97
C ALA A 173 15.19 9.46 -5.76
N THR A 174 16.35 10.14 -5.86
CA THR A 174 17.33 10.25 -4.76
C THR A 174 16.73 10.83 -3.48
N PHE A 175 15.89 11.86 -3.58
CA PHE A 175 15.23 12.45 -2.40
C PHE A 175 13.87 11.82 -2.08
N GLY A 176 13.12 11.43 -3.11
CA GLY A 176 11.77 10.88 -2.96
C GLY A 176 11.76 9.49 -2.30
N ILE A 177 12.70 8.62 -2.66
CA ILE A 177 12.80 7.26 -2.10
C ILE A 177 13.05 7.27 -0.59
N PRO A 178 14.06 7.98 -0.04
CA PRO A 178 14.27 8.04 1.40
C PRO A 178 13.08 8.62 2.15
N LEU A 179 12.47 9.68 1.62
CA LEU A 179 11.27 10.30 2.18
C LEU A 179 10.11 9.30 2.25
N TYR A 180 9.88 8.57 1.17
CA TYR A 180 8.86 7.52 1.12
C TYR A 180 9.19 6.35 2.06
N ILE A 181 10.44 5.90 2.18
CA ILE A 181 10.83 4.84 3.13
C ILE A 181 10.49 5.27 4.55
N LEU A 182 10.78 6.53 4.92
CA LEU A 182 10.45 7.07 6.24
C LEU A 182 8.94 7.01 6.51
N TYR A 183 8.13 7.43 5.53
CA TYR A 183 6.67 7.28 5.58
C TYR A 183 6.24 5.82 5.72
N PHE A 184 6.73 4.93 4.85
CA PHE A 184 6.37 3.52 4.79
C PHE A 184 6.66 2.81 6.13
N LEU A 185 7.83 3.05 6.71
CA LEU A 185 8.22 2.47 7.99
C LEU A 185 7.37 3.01 9.14
N ASN A 186 7.08 4.31 9.15
CA ASN A 186 6.28 4.91 10.19
C ASN A 186 4.81 4.46 10.11
N MET A 187 4.18 4.53 8.93
CA MET A 187 2.81 4.06 8.72
C MET A 187 2.64 2.58 9.06
N GLY A 188 3.60 1.73 8.71
CA GLY A 188 3.56 0.32 9.09
C GLY A 188 3.56 0.09 10.61
N ARG A 189 4.30 0.90 11.39
CA ARG A 189 4.32 0.79 12.87
C ARG A 189 3.01 1.26 13.47
N VAL A 190 2.43 2.30 12.89
CA VAL A 190 1.15 2.88 13.31
C VAL A 190 0.04 1.88 13.12
N LEU A 191 -0.13 1.39 11.89
CA LEU A 191 -1.22 0.51 11.55
C LEU A 191 -1.11 -0.77 12.38
N ALA A 192 0.12 -1.26 12.63
CA ALA A 192 0.34 -2.39 13.54
C ALA A 192 -0.11 -2.10 14.99
N ARG A 193 0.14 -0.90 15.52
CA ARG A 193 -0.33 -0.50 16.87
C ARG A 193 -1.85 -0.38 16.91
N SER A 194 -2.44 0.29 15.92
CA SER A 194 -3.89 0.45 15.79
C SER A 194 -4.59 -0.89 15.65
N PHE A 195 -4.01 -1.81 14.86
CA PHE A 195 -4.53 -3.17 14.67
C PHE A 195 -4.46 -3.99 15.96
N LYS A 196 -3.31 -3.97 16.67
CA LYS A 196 -3.19 -4.62 17.99
C LYS A 196 -4.18 -4.05 19.01
N PHE A 197 -4.41 -2.74 18.97
CA PHE A 197 -5.40 -2.09 19.83
C PHE A 197 -6.84 -2.53 19.48
N LEU A 198 -7.20 -2.49 18.20
CA LEU A 198 -8.52 -2.92 17.72
C LEU A 198 -8.77 -4.40 18.03
N TYR A 199 -7.80 -5.26 17.77
CA TYR A 199 -7.89 -6.69 18.06
C TYR A 199 -8.14 -6.96 19.55
N ARG A 200 -7.41 -6.26 20.43
CA ARG A 200 -7.64 -6.34 21.88
C ARG A 200 -9.02 -5.83 22.27
N SER A 201 -9.42 -4.67 21.73
CA SER A 201 -10.74 -4.11 22.01
C SER A 201 -11.86 -5.06 21.60
N LEU A 202 -11.76 -5.70 20.43
CA LEU A 202 -12.73 -6.69 19.98
C LEU A 202 -12.71 -7.94 20.84
N HIS A 203 -11.52 -8.45 21.18
CA HIS A 203 -11.38 -9.63 22.03
C HIS A 203 -11.93 -9.38 23.45
N ASP A 204 -11.65 -8.22 24.05
CA ASP A 204 -12.12 -7.85 25.37
C ASP A 204 -13.66 -7.66 25.37
N CYS A 205 -14.25 -7.10 24.30
CA CYS A 205 -15.71 -7.04 24.12
C CYS A 205 -16.36 -8.42 23.96
N THR A 206 -15.68 -9.39 23.34
CA THR A 206 -16.18 -10.76 23.24
C THR A 206 -16.02 -11.53 24.54
N GLN A 207 -15.00 -11.20 25.35
CA GLN A 207 -14.70 -11.85 26.63
C GLN A 207 -15.50 -11.28 27.82
N GLU A 208 -16.30 -10.23 27.62
CA GLU A 208 -17.20 -9.71 28.66
C GLU A 208 -18.29 -10.73 29.07
N LYS A 209 -18.47 -11.84 28.33
CA LYS A 209 -19.26 -13.00 28.78
C LYS A 209 -18.57 -13.89 29.85
N ASN A 210 -17.31 -13.64 30.18
CA ASN A 210 -16.53 -14.50 31.10
C ASN A 210 -15.93 -13.74 32.30
N TYR A 211 -16.33 -12.48 32.50
CA TYR A 211 -15.90 -11.67 33.65
C TYR A 211 -16.64 -12.05 34.95
N ASP A 212 -17.90 -12.48 34.85
CA ASP A 212 -18.68 -12.96 36.00
C ASP A 212 -18.06 -14.24 36.62
N ALA A 213 -17.58 -15.17 35.78
CA ALA A 213 -16.90 -16.39 36.25
C ALA A 213 -15.53 -16.12 36.92
N ARG A 214 -14.92 -14.96 36.63
CA ARG A 214 -13.58 -14.61 37.14
C ARG A 214 -13.63 -13.84 38.46
N LEU A 215 -14.79 -13.26 38.80
CA LEU A 215 -15.04 -12.64 40.09
C LEU A 215 -15.24 -13.72 41.18
N GLU A 216 -15.92 -14.83 40.85
CA GLU A 216 -16.02 -16.01 41.73
C GLU A 216 -14.66 -16.66 42.02
N ALA A 217 -13.74 -16.66 41.06
CA ALA A 217 -12.38 -17.17 41.27
C ALA A 217 -11.49 -16.26 42.14
N LEU A 218 -11.86 -14.99 42.35
CA LEU A 218 -11.10 -14.04 43.18
C LEU A 218 -11.46 -14.09 44.66
N GLU A 219 -12.62 -14.65 45.02
CA GLU A 219 -12.93 -15.01 46.41
C GLU A 219 -12.08 -16.20 46.89
N GLY A 220 -11.53 -16.98 45.97
CA GLY A 220 -10.58 -18.07 46.21
C GLY A 220 -9.11 -17.64 46.31
N GLY A 221 -8.77 -16.74 47.24
CA GLY A 221 -7.44 -16.66 47.90
C GLY A 221 -6.16 -16.81 47.06
N GLY A 222 -6.08 -16.27 45.84
CA GLY A 222 -4.93 -16.41 44.93
C GLY A 222 -4.10 -15.13 44.77
N SER A 223 -2.83 -15.18 45.18
CA SER A 223 -1.75 -14.18 45.12
C SER A 223 -1.85 -13.06 44.05
N LEU A 224 -1.65 -11.82 44.55
CA LEU A 224 -1.59 -10.52 43.87
C LEU A 224 -0.44 -10.37 42.82
N GLY A 225 0.27 -11.44 42.48
CA GLY A 225 1.39 -11.43 41.53
C GLY A 225 1.00 -11.51 40.04
N ALA A 226 -0.25 -11.85 39.73
CA ALA A 226 -0.68 -12.12 38.34
C ALA A 226 -1.07 -10.87 37.52
N LEU A 227 -1.13 -9.68 38.12
CA LEU A 227 -1.68 -8.47 37.47
C LEU A 227 -0.66 -7.71 36.59
N THR A 228 0.63 -8.05 36.61
CA THR A 228 1.69 -7.36 35.85
C THR A 228 2.24 -8.11 34.66
N LEU A 229 1.81 -9.36 34.42
CA LEU A 229 2.08 -10.02 33.15
C LEU A 229 1.15 -9.42 32.09
N ARG A 230 1.54 -8.29 31.50
CA ARG A 230 0.97 -7.87 30.20
C ARG A 230 1.25 -9.01 29.22
N LYS A 231 0.32 -9.97 29.11
CA LYS A 231 0.35 -11.03 28.12
C LYS A 231 0.50 -10.31 26.79
N LYS A 232 1.68 -10.40 26.18
CA LYS A 232 1.93 -9.83 24.86
C LYS A 232 1.09 -10.66 23.91
N ILE A 233 -0.17 -10.26 23.70
CA ILE A 233 -1.05 -10.93 22.75
C ILE A 233 -0.37 -10.81 21.39
N ILE A 234 0.18 -11.92 20.94
CA ILE A 234 0.71 -12.10 19.59
C ILE A 234 -0.52 -12.23 18.73
N VAL A 235 -0.81 -11.20 17.94
CA VAL A 235 -1.93 -11.25 16.99
C VAL A 235 -1.53 -12.27 15.93
N PRO A 236 -2.36 -13.29 15.66
CA PRO A 236 -2.01 -14.32 14.68
C PRO A 236 -1.82 -13.70 13.30
N SER A 237 -0.79 -14.14 12.57
CA SER A 237 -0.49 -13.69 11.21
C SER A 237 -1.66 -13.88 10.25
N THR A 238 -2.49 -14.91 10.48
CA THR A 238 -3.73 -15.17 9.72
C THR A 238 -4.69 -13.99 9.73
N ALA A 239 -4.78 -13.23 10.84
CA ALA A 239 -5.63 -12.05 10.92
C ALA A 239 -5.13 -10.90 10.03
N CYS A 240 -3.81 -10.77 9.82
CA CYS A 240 -3.27 -9.76 8.89
C CYS A 240 -3.61 -10.11 7.44
N LEU A 241 -3.58 -11.40 7.09
CA LEU A 241 -3.94 -11.90 5.76
C LEU A 241 -5.41 -11.59 5.43
N TRP A 242 -6.32 -11.73 6.40
CA TRP A 242 -7.72 -11.34 6.18
C TRP A 242 -7.90 -9.84 5.94
N VAL A 243 -7.18 -8.99 6.70
CA VAL A 243 -7.25 -7.53 6.51
C VAL A 243 -6.74 -7.12 5.14
N ILE A 244 -5.59 -7.66 4.70
CA ILE A 244 -5.05 -7.31 3.37
C ILE A 244 -5.93 -7.85 2.24
N MET A 245 -6.51 -9.04 2.40
CA MET A 245 -7.46 -9.59 1.43
C MET A 245 -8.71 -8.73 1.32
N PHE A 246 -9.31 -8.33 2.45
CA PHE A 246 -10.46 -7.42 2.45
C PHE A 246 -10.11 -6.08 1.77
N TYR A 247 -8.92 -5.56 2.04
CA TYR A 247 -8.44 -4.33 1.42
C TYR A 247 -8.32 -4.44 -0.11
N ILE A 248 -7.71 -5.52 -0.60
CA ILE A 248 -7.56 -5.80 -2.03
C ILE A 248 -8.93 -6.00 -2.69
N LEU A 249 -9.86 -6.71 -2.05
CA LEU A 249 -11.23 -6.89 -2.58
C LEU A 249 -11.97 -5.56 -2.68
N THR A 250 -11.83 -4.69 -1.66
CA THR A 250 -12.41 -3.35 -1.70
C THR A 250 -11.87 -2.54 -2.89
N GLY A 251 -10.55 -2.57 -3.11
CA GLY A 251 -9.94 -1.92 -4.28
C GLY A 251 -10.38 -2.54 -5.60
N THR A 252 -10.52 -3.86 -5.66
CA THR A 252 -10.98 -4.59 -6.84
C THR A 252 -12.35 -4.11 -7.30
N ILE A 253 -13.31 -3.98 -6.38
CA ILE A 253 -14.67 -3.48 -6.69
C ILE A 253 -14.60 -2.01 -7.15
N MET A 254 -13.77 -1.20 -6.49
CA MET A 254 -13.60 0.22 -6.83
C MET A 254 -13.05 0.40 -8.25
N PHE A 255 -11.93 -0.25 -8.58
CA PHE A 255 -11.30 -0.11 -9.90
C PHE A 255 -12.10 -0.78 -11.02
N ALA A 256 -12.78 -1.90 -10.75
CA ALA A 256 -13.66 -2.53 -11.74
C ALA A 256 -14.79 -1.57 -12.17
N ASN A 257 -15.36 -0.84 -11.22
CA ASN A 257 -16.44 0.10 -11.51
C ASN A 257 -15.97 1.38 -12.20
N TRP A 258 -14.78 1.88 -11.85
CA TRP A 258 -14.24 3.15 -12.34
C TRP A 258 -13.56 3.03 -13.69
N GLU A 259 -12.67 2.06 -13.85
CA GLU A 259 -11.85 1.87 -15.06
C GLU A 259 -12.51 0.88 -16.05
N LYS A 260 -13.68 0.34 -15.70
CA LYS A 260 -14.43 -0.68 -16.48
C LYS A 260 -13.62 -1.93 -16.78
N TRP A 261 -12.64 -2.25 -15.94
CA TRP A 261 -11.86 -3.48 -16.04
C TRP A 261 -12.65 -4.67 -15.50
N SER A 262 -12.29 -5.87 -15.95
CA SER A 262 -12.82 -7.10 -15.35
C SER A 262 -12.42 -7.17 -13.87
N PHE A 263 -13.22 -7.87 -13.06
CA PHE A 263 -12.88 -8.10 -11.64
C PHE A 263 -11.51 -8.75 -11.48
N LEU A 264 -11.15 -9.68 -12.37
CA LEU A 264 -9.84 -10.34 -12.35
C LEU A 264 -8.69 -9.37 -12.64
N ASN A 265 -8.83 -8.52 -13.66
CA ASN A 265 -7.81 -7.53 -14.01
C ASN A 265 -7.65 -6.48 -12.90
N SER A 266 -8.75 -6.08 -12.27
CA SER A 266 -8.76 -5.13 -11.15
C SER A 266 -8.09 -5.73 -9.90
N PHE A 267 -8.35 -7.00 -9.60
CA PHE A 267 -7.70 -7.74 -8.52
C PHE A 267 -6.20 -7.90 -8.78
N TYR A 268 -5.84 -8.29 -10.00
CA TYR A 268 -4.46 -8.41 -10.45
C TYR A 268 -3.71 -7.09 -10.34
N PHE A 269 -4.30 -5.98 -10.77
CA PHE A 269 -3.74 -4.63 -10.61
C PHE A 269 -3.48 -4.29 -9.14
N CYS A 270 -4.48 -4.50 -8.27
CA CYS A 270 -4.33 -4.22 -6.84
C CYS A 270 -3.20 -5.04 -6.21
N MET A 271 -3.13 -6.33 -6.52
CA MET A 271 -2.12 -7.22 -5.95
C MET A 271 -0.71 -6.89 -6.44
N THR A 272 -0.51 -6.72 -7.75
CA THR A 272 0.81 -6.40 -8.34
C THR A 272 1.31 -5.03 -7.93
N SER A 273 0.42 -4.05 -7.78
CA SER A 273 0.77 -2.70 -7.34
C SER A 273 1.15 -2.66 -5.86
N LEU A 274 0.37 -3.29 -4.97
CA LEU A 274 0.66 -3.32 -3.53
C LEU A 274 1.90 -4.14 -3.18
N CYS A 275 2.16 -5.22 -3.93
CA CYS A 275 3.37 -6.03 -3.78
C CYS A 275 4.61 -5.37 -4.40
N LYS A 276 4.46 -4.23 -5.09
CA LYS A 276 5.54 -3.54 -5.82
C LYS A 276 6.17 -4.39 -6.93
N ILE A 277 5.36 -5.22 -7.58
CA ILE A 277 5.77 -5.95 -8.79
C ILE A 277 5.70 -5.02 -9.99
N GLY A 278 4.59 -4.29 -10.14
CA GLY A 278 4.48 -3.18 -11.07
C GLY A 278 4.69 -3.54 -12.55
N PHE A 279 3.99 -4.53 -13.09
CA PHE A 279 4.12 -4.89 -14.52
C PHE A 279 3.71 -3.77 -15.49
N GLY A 280 2.80 -2.89 -15.08
CA GLY A 280 2.41 -1.68 -15.83
C GLY A 280 1.52 -1.90 -17.04
N ASP A 281 1.00 -3.12 -17.21
CA ASP A 281 -0.05 -3.48 -18.16
C ASP A 281 -1.38 -2.79 -17.85
N PHE A 282 -1.72 -2.65 -16.57
CA PHE A 282 -2.88 -1.88 -16.10
C PHE A 282 -2.42 -0.71 -15.22
N VAL A 283 -2.77 0.51 -15.61
CA VAL A 283 -2.52 1.72 -14.82
C VAL A 283 -3.72 2.66 -14.91
N PRO A 284 -4.37 3.00 -13.77
CA PRO A 284 -5.48 3.94 -13.76
C PRO A 284 -4.99 5.32 -14.19
N GLY A 285 -5.78 6.04 -14.97
CA GLY A 285 -5.34 7.33 -15.53
C GLY A 285 -4.77 7.29 -16.95
N ALA A 286 -4.29 6.13 -17.44
CA ALA A 286 -3.68 6.02 -18.78
C ALA A 286 -4.69 5.76 -19.91
N SER A 287 -5.88 5.23 -19.58
CA SER A 287 -6.99 5.02 -20.51
C SER A 287 -7.99 6.18 -20.54
N LEU A 288 -7.86 7.13 -19.61
CA LEU A 288 -8.77 8.28 -19.52
C LEU A 288 -8.69 9.19 -20.74
N THR A 289 -7.55 9.26 -21.44
CA THR A 289 -7.45 10.01 -22.70
C THR A 289 -8.19 9.29 -23.82
N THR A 290 -8.01 7.97 -24.01
CA THR A 290 -8.79 7.23 -25.00
C THR A 290 -10.30 7.27 -24.76
N ALA A 291 -10.76 7.24 -23.51
CA ALA A 291 -12.18 7.41 -23.19
C ALA A 291 -12.63 8.86 -23.39
N ALA A 292 -11.79 9.85 -23.04
CA ALA A 292 -12.09 11.26 -23.28
C ALA A 292 -12.04 11.65 -24.76
N ASP A 293 -11.19 11.03 -25.57
CA ASP A 293 -11.03 11.26 -27.01
C ASP A 293 -12.15 10.54 -27.77
N VAL A 294 -12.53 9.33 -27.35
CA VAL A 294 -13.72 8.62 -27.87
C VAL A 294 -14.99 9.34 -27.43
N ASP A 295 -15.08 9.81 -26.18
CA ASP A 295 -16.20 10.63 -25.73
C ASP A 295 -16.22 11.97 -26.45
N ALA A 296 -15.08 12.63 -26.68
CA ALA A 296 -15.00 13.91 -27.42
C ALA A 296 -15.30 13.73 -28.91
N ALA A 297 -14.92 12.60 -29.51
CA ALA A 297 -15.30 12.26 -30.88
C ALA A 297 -16.79 11.89 -30.97
N THR A 298 -17.32 11.16 -29.99
CA THR A 298 -18.75 10.82 -29.86
C THR A 298 -19.58 12.06 -29.53
N GLN A 299 -19.00 13.01 -28.82
CA GLN A 299 -19.60 14.29 -28.44
C GLN A 299 -19.55 15.28 -29.60
N LYS A 300 -18.47 15.34 -30.39
CA LYS A 300 -18.46 16.05 -31.68
C LYS A 300 -19.52 15.51 -32.65
N LEU A 301 -19.66 14.19 -32.74
CA LEU A 301 -20.74 13.53 -33.49
C LEU A 301 -22.15 13.83 -32.91
N ARG A 302 -22.27 14.15 -31.62
CA ARG A 302 -23.52 14.58 -30.98
C ARG A 302 -23.77 16.09 -31.08
N GLU A 303 -22.74 16.92 -31.10
CA GLU A 303 -22.82 18.38 -31.22
C GLU A 303 -23.29 18.81 -32.62
N ASP A 304 -23.04 17.98 -33.64
CA ASP A 304 -23.68 18.11 -34.97
C ASP A 304 -25.21 17.85 -34.92
N ILE A 305 -25.75 17.38 -33.79
CA ILE A 305 -27.19 17.18 -33.55
C ILE A 305 -27.63 17.91 -32.26
N ALA A 306 -27.86 19.22 -32.43
CA ALA A 306 -28.69 20.10 -31.59
C ALA A 306 -28.37 20.30 -30.08
N ALA A 307 -28.07 21.57 -29.77
CA ALA A 307 -28.43 22.35 -28.58
C ALA A 307 -28.10 21.78 -27.17
N ASP A 308 -26.91 22.17 -26.71
CA ASP A 308 -26.54 22.73 -25.38
C ASP A 308 -27.26 22.24 -24.10
N PRO A 309 -26.57 21.35 -23.36
CA PRO A 309 -26.47 21.40 -21.90
C PRO A 309 -25.04 21.11 -21.39
N ASN A 310 -23.99 21.61 -22.07
CA ASN A 310 -22.62 21.05 -21.95
C ASN A 310 -21.68 21.73 -20.93
N GLU A 311 -21.96 22.93 -20.42
CA GLU A 311 -21.03 23.57 -19.46
C GLU A 311 -21.07 22.95 -18.05
N VAL A 312 -22.17 22.31 -17.64
CA VAL A 312 -22.32 21.69 -16.30
C VAL A 312 -21.74 20.27 -16.25
N SER A 313 -21.80 19.53 -17.34
CA SER A 313 -21.30 18.15 -17.43
C SER A 313 -19.76 18.11 -17.47
N GLU A 314 -19.12 19.13 -18.05
CA GLU A 314 -17.67 19.24 -18.13
C GLU A 314 -17.03 19.58 -16.78
N LEU A 315 -17.64 20.50 -16.02
CA LEU A 315 -17.26 20.79 -14.62
C LEU A 315 -17.46 19.57 -13.70
N GLN A 316 -18.54 18.81 -13.89
CA GLN A 316 -18.80 17.57 -13.15
C GLN A 316 -17.75 16.48 -13.47
N ARG A 317 -17.35 16.34 -14.75
CA ARG A 317 -16.27 15.43 -15.18
C ARG A 317 -14.93 15.78 -14.54
N ILE A 318 -14.58 17.07 -14.52
CA ILE A 318 -13.33 17.55 -13.91
C ILE A 318 -13.33 17.26 -12.40
N ALA A 319 -14.42 17.54 -11.69
CA ALA A 319 -14.55 17.25 -10.26
C ALA A 319 -14.51 15.74 -9.95
N ASP A 320 -15.17 14.90 -10.75
CA ASP A 320 -15.15 13.45 -10.61
C ASP A 320 -13.78 12.84 -10.94
N GLN A 321 -13.03 13.47 -11.85
CA GLN A 321 -11.66 13.06 -12.19
C GLN A 321 -10.67 13.37 -11.06
N HIS A 322 -10.78 14.55 -10.44
CA HIS A 322 -9.94 14.91 -9.30
C HIS A 322 -10.22 14.03 -8.07
N SER A 323 -11.49 13.64 -7.85
CA SER A 323 -11.87 12.77 -6.73
C SER A 323 -11.34 11.34 -6.93
N LYS A 324 -11.49 10.75 -8.13
CA LYS A 324 -10.94 9.42 -8.47
C LYS A 324 -9.42 9.37 -8.28
N LEU A 325 -8.71 10.41 -8.74
CA LEU A 325 -7.26 10.49 -8.61
C LEU A 325 -6.83 10.57 -7.15
N ALA A 326 -7.49 11.42 -6.36
CA ALA A 326 -7.21 11.54 -4.92
C ALA A 326 -7.46 10.22 -4.19
N ILE A 327 -8.58 9.55 -4.48
CA ILE A 327 -8.91 8.27 -3.84
C ILE A 327 -7.91 7.18 -4.25
N ASN A 328 -7.52 7.10 -5.52
CA ASN A 328 -6.49 6.17 -5.97
C ASN A 328 -5.14 6.42 -5.26
N PHE A 329 -4.73 7.67 -5.15
CA PHE A 329 -3.50 8.04 -4.44
C PHE A 329 -3.54 7.64 -2.96
N ILE A 330 -4.66 7.93 -2.28
CA ILE A 330 -4.90 7.53 -0.89
C ILE A 330 -4.92 6.01 -0.75
N TYR A 331 -5.57 5.29 -1.67
CA TYR A 331 -5.59 3.84 -1.71
C TYR A 331 -4.17 3.29 -1.82
N MET A 332 -3.37 3.75 -2.77
CA MET A 332 -1.99 3.28 -2.92
C MET A 332 -1.14 3.57 -1.66
N LEU A 333 -1.27 4.76 -1.06
CA LEU A 333 -0.54 5.12 0.14
C LEU A 333 -0.95 4.31 1.38
N LEU A 334 -2.24 4.07 1.58
CA LEU A 334 -2.77 3.30 2.70
C LEU A 334 -2.45 1.81 2.54
N GLY A 335 -2.63 1.27 1.33
CA GLY A 335 -2.34 -0.12 1.01
C GLY A 335 -0.88 -0.48 1.24
N MET A 336 0.06 0.37 0.85
CA MET A 336 1.46 0.16 1.19
C MET A 336 1.73 0.26 2.70
N GLY A 337 0.99 1.10 3.42
CA GLY A 337 1.00 1.11 4.89
C GLY A 337 0.55 -0.23 5.49
N LEU A 338 -0.49 -0.86 4.92
CA LEU A 338 -0.97 -2.18 5.34
C LEU A 338 0.05 -3.28 5.03
N VAL A 339 0.70 -3.24 3.85
CA VAL A 339 1.80 -4.15 3.52
C VAL A 339 2.96 -3.95 4.51
N ALA A 340 3.32 -2.71 4.85
CA ALA A 340 4.33 -2.42 5.86
C ALA A 340 3.96 -2.96 7.24
N MET A 341 2.69 -2.85 7.63
CA MET A 341 2.14 -3.44 8.85
C MET A 341 2.29 -4.96 8.84
N CYS A 342 1.85 -5.66 7.80
CA CYS A 342 1.98 -7.11 7.73
C CYS A 342 3.45 -7.52 7.74
N ARG A 343 4.35 -6.81 7.04
CA ARG A 343 5.81 -7.06 7.15
C ARG A 343 6.33 -6.90 8.57
N ASN A 344 5.88 -5.88 9.30
CA ASN A 344 6.28 -5.66 10.69
C ASN A 344 5.77 -6.77 11.62
N LEU A 345 4.50 -7.18 11.47
CA LEU A 345 3.90 -8.25 12.27
C LEU A 345 4.54 -9.61 11.97
N MET A 346 4.70 -9.95 10.68
CA MET A 346 5.39 -11.16 10.24
C MET A 346 6.83 -11.21 10.77
N ARG A 347 7.56 -10.08 10.71
CA ARG A 347 8.91 -9.99 11.27
C ARG A 347 8.93 -10.23 12.77
N GLU A 348 7.96 -9.72 13.52
CA GLU A 348 7.84 -9.98 14.95
C GLU A 348 7.61 -11.47 15.22
N GLU A 349 6.71 -12.13 14.48
CA GLU A 349 6.42 -13.57 14.63
C GLU A 349 7.64 -14.43 14.28
N VAL A 350 8.29 -14.17 13.14
CA VAL A 350 9.48 -14.91 12.71
C VAL A 350 10.61 -14.77 13.74
N ARG A 351 10.80 -13.59 14.33
CA ARG A 351 11.80 -13.41 15.40
C ARG A 351 11.47 -14.21 16.67
N VAL A 352 10.19 -14.39 17.01
CA VAL A 352 9.78 -15.19 18.17
C VAL A 352 10.06 -16.66 17.89
N LYS A 353 9.60 -17.18 16.74
CA LYS A 353 9.85 -18.57 16.34
C LYS A 353 11.34 -18.89 16.20
N LEU A 354 12.14 -17.96 15.68
CA LEU A 354 13.60 -18.13 15.62
C LEU A 354 14.25 -18.19 17.01
N LYS A 355 13.71 -17.49 18.01
CA LYS A 355 14.22 -17.58 19.39
C LYS A 355 13.86 -18.92 20.00
N GLU A 356 12.61 -19.36 19.84
CA GLU A 356 12.14 -20.67 20.28
C GLU A 356 12.99 -21.79 19.66
N MET A 357 13.17 -21.77 18.32
CA MET A 357 14.03 -22.73 17.62
C MET A 357 15.49 -22.70 18.10
N LYS A 358 16.04 -21.53 18.44
CA LYS A 358 17.40 -21.41 18.97
C LYS A 358 17.52 -22.05 20.35
N GLU A 359 16.52 -21.87 21.21
CA GLU A 359 16.46 -22.50 22.52
C GLU A 359 16.32 -24.01 22.41
N ASP A 360 15.44 -24.51 21.54
CA ASP A 360 15.28 -25.94 21.25
C ASP A 360 16.56 -26.57 20.68
N THR A 361 17.25 -25.85 19.78
CA THR A 361 18.53 -26.29 19.22
C THR A 361 19.59 -26.38 20.31
N LYS A 362 19.64 -25.40 21.23
CA LYS A 362 20.60 -25.41 22.35
C LYS A 362 20.35 -26.61 23.26
N LEU A 363 19.10 -26.88 23.61
CA LEU A 363 18.71 -28.04 24.41
C LEU A 363 19.07 -29.36 23.71
N CYS A 364 18.84 -29.47 22.41
CA CYS A 364 19.19 -30.65 21.61
C CYS A 364 20.71 -30.87 21.53
N VAL A 365 21.50 -29.80 21.40
CA VAL A 365 22.97 -29.87 21.42
C VAL A 365 23.48 -30.29 22.81
N GLU A 366 22.88 -29.77 23.89
CA GLU A 366 23.22 -30.18 25.26
C GLU A 366 22.87 -31.65 25.52
N ASP A 367 21.70 -32.15 25.08
CA ASP A 367 21.33 -33.58 25.17
C ASP A 367 22.30 -34.47 24.37
N THR A 368 22.64 -34.06 23.14
CA THR A 368 23.59 -34.80 22.30
C THR A 368 24.98 -34.84 22.92
N ARG A 369 25.44 -33.73 23.52
CA ARG A 369 26.72 -33.67 24.23
C ARG A 369 26.72 -34.58 25.46
N LEU A 370 25.65 -34.60 26.25
CA LEU A 370 25.51 -35.48 27.41
C LEU A 370 25.52 -36.95 27.02
N ARG A 371 24.81 -37.32 25.95
CA ARG A 371 24.85 -38.69 25.41
C ARG A 371 26.22 -39.08 24.90
N PHE A 372 26.95 -38.17 24.26
CA PHE A 372 28.30 -38.43 23.77
C PHE A 372 29.29 -38.66 24.93
N VAL A 373 29.21 -37.88 26.01
CA VAL A 373 30.01 -38.10 27.22
C VAL A 373 29.61 -39.40 27.92
N GLY A 374 28.33 -39.76 27.95
CA GLY A 374 27.87 -41.04 28.52
C GLY A 374 28.28 -42.28 27.71
N CYS A 375 28.48 -42.16 26.39
CA CYS A 375 28.90 -43.27 25.52
C CYS A 375 30.42 -43.35 25.30
N CYS A 376 31.16 -42.25 25.44
CA CYS A 376 32.61 -42.19 25.19
C CYS A 376 33.45 -41.72 26.39
N GLY A 377 32.84 -41.42 27.54
CA GLY A 377 33.56 -41.11 28.79
C GLY A 377 34.05 -42.38 29.48
N ASP A 378 35.31 -42.39 29.90
CA ASP A 378 35.89 -43.41 30.78
C ASP A 378 35.07 -43.44 32.10
N PRO A 379 34.61 -44.59 32.61
CA PRO A 379 33.81 -44.70 33.85
C PRO A 379 34.47 -44.18 35.14
N ARG A 380 35.64 -43.54 35.07
CA ARG A 380 36.46 -43.17 36.24
C ARG A 380 36.21 -41.78 36.82
N ASP A 381 35.50 -40.88 36.13
CA ASP A 381 35.33 -39.49 36.60
C ASP A 381 34.04 -39.24 37.42
N LEU A 382 33.24 -40.27 37.68
CA LEU A 382 31.96 -40.16 38.42
C LEU A 382 32.08 -40.37 39.94
N TYR A 383 33.28 -40.66 40.47
CA TYR A 383 33.49 -40.92 41.90
C TYR A 383 34.39 -39.90 42.62
N GLU A 384 34.91 -38.87 41.95
CA GLU A 384 35.93 -37.99 42.55
C GLU A 384 35.46 -36.59 42.96
N ASN A 385 34.16 -36.28 42.89
CA ASN A 385 33.63 -34.95 43.28
C ASN A 385 32.70 -34.93 44.50
N ASP A 386 32.55 -36.04 45.25
CA ASP A 386 31.74 -36.07 46.48
C ASP A 386 32.56 -36.09 47.78
N TYR A 387 33.89 -35.93 47.72
CA TYR A 387 34.71 -35.72 48.91
C TYR A 387 35.85 -34.74 48.60
N TYR A 388 35.61 -33.44 48.79
CA TYR A 388 36.41 -32.51 49.62
C TYR A 388 35.87 -31.08 49.55
#